data_AF-A0A2L2Z114-F1
#
_entry.id   AF-A0A2L2Z114-F1
#
_cell.length_a   1.000
_cell.length_b   1.000
_cell.length_c   1.000
_cell.angle_alpha   90.00
_cell.angle_beta   90.00
_cell.angle_gamma   90.00
#
_symmetry.space_group_name_H-M   'P 1'
#
loop_
_entity.id
_entity.type
_entity.pdbx_description
1 polymer ?
#
loop_
_entity_poly.entity_id
_entity_poly.type
_entity_poly.pdbx_seq_one_letter_code
_entity_poly.pdbx_strand_id
1 'polypeptide(L)'
;SDWSTHVTELYSWKLMHPTDHHQNKQCPQEAEEYERATRYNYSDEEKFGLIEVIAMIKGLQVLMSRMETVFTDAIRRHVYAELQEFIQVTLREPLRKAVKNKKDLIRSIILAVRETCADWLRGSEPHEDPALKGKKDPENGFDIKVPRRNVGPSSTQLYMVRTMLESLIADKSGGKRTLRKDIDGPYLIAIDVFHKA
;
A
#
# COMPACT_ATOMS: atom_id res chain seq x y z
N SER A 1 7.44 1.07 -12.04
CA SER A 1 7.57 -0.16 -12.87
C SER A 1 8.96 -0.14 -13.47
N ASP A 2 9.79 -1.11 -13.10
CA ASP A 2 11.25 -1.05 -13.22
C ASP A 2 11.74 -0.92 -14.67
N TRP A 3 11.11 -1.61 -15.62
CA TRP A 3 11.49 -1.52 -17.04
C TRP A 3 11.23 -0.12 -17.63
N SER A 4 10.09 0.49 -17.30
CA SER A 4 9.78 1.84 -17.75
C SER A 4 10.73 2.86 -17.11
N THR A 5 11.10 2.64 -15.84
CA THR A 5 12.12 3.44 -15.14
C THR A 5 13.45 3.33 -15.87
N HIS A 6 13.92 2.12 -16.19
CA HIS A 6 15.20 1.92 -16.88
C HIS A 6 15.28 2.65 -18.23
N VAL A 7 14.22 2.56 -19.05
CA VAL A 7 14.14 3.29 -20.33
C VAL A 7 14.19 4.81 -20.11
N THR A 8 13.43 5.30 -19.12
CA THR A 8 13.33 6.74 -18.84
C THR A 8 14.62 7.30 -18.25
N GLU A 9 15.27 6.56 -17.35
CA GLU A 9 16.55 6.93 -16.73
C GLU A 9 17.66 6.97 -17.76
N LEU A 10 17.77 5.95 -18.62
CA LEU A 10 18.76 5.94 -19.71
C LEU A 10 18.54 7.13 -20.65
N TYR A 11 17.30 7.35 -21.09
CA TYR A 11 16.97 8.48 -21.95
C TYR A 11 17.29 9.83 -21.29
N SER A 12 16.93 9.99 -20.01
CA SER A 12 17.20 11.22 -19.25
C SER A 12 18.70 11.45 -19.06
N TRP A 13 19.46 10.39 -18.79
CA TRP A 13 20.91 10.48 -18.68
C TRP A 13 21.54 10.90 -20.03
N LYS A 14 21.13 10.30 -21.14
CA LYS A 14 21.63 10.65 -22.49
C LYS A 14 21.28 12.08 -22.90
N LEU A 15 20.12 12.60 -22.48
CA LEU A 15 19.77 14.00 -22.68
C LEU A 15 20.69 14.97 -21.94
N MET A 16 21.12 14.62 -20.73
CA MET A 16 22.02 15.45 -19.90
C MET A 16 23.50 15.28 -20.26
N HIS A 17 23.84 14.27 -21.06
CA HIS A 17 25.21 13.96 -21.47
C HIS A 17 25.29 13.78 -22.99
N PRO A 18 25.14 14.87 -23.79
CA PRO A 18 25.25 14.81 -25.24
C PRO A 18 26.63 14.28 -25.65
N THR A 19 26.68 13.40 -26.66
CA THR A 19 27.96 12.95 -27.22
C THR A 19 28.67 14.09 -27.95
N ASP A 20 29.93 13.86 -28.30
CA ASP A 20 30.66 14.70 -29.23
C ASP A 20 31.36 13.86 -30.32
N HIS A 21 32.07 14.53 -31.22
CA HIS A 21 32.82 13.92 -32.31
C HIS A 21 34.06 13.14 -31.85
N HIS A 22 34.53 13.33 -30.61
CA HIS A 22 35.62 12.56 -30.03
C HIS A 22 35.12 11.20 -29.52
N GLN A 23 33.93 11.18 -28.91
CA GLN A 23 33.27 9.99 -28.37
C GLN A 23 32.56 9.18 -29.45
N ASN A 24 31.92 9.84 -30.42
CA ASN A 24 31.28 9.22 -31.58
C ASN A 24 31.76 9.86 -32.88
N LYS A 25 32.60 9.14 -33.64
CA LYS A 25 33.15 9.62 -34.92
C LYS A 25 32.09 9.90 -36.00
N GLN A 26 30.88 9.37 -35.86
CA GLN A 26 29.76 9.63 -36.77
C GLN A 26 29.01 10.92 -36.42
N CYS A 27 29.30 11.55 -35.28
CA CYS A 27 28.72 12.83 -34.87
C CYS A 27 29.46 14.00 -35.55
N PRO A 28 28.78 14.82 -36.38
CA PRO A 28 29.36 16.05 -36.94
C PRO A 28 29.76 17.05 -35.85
N GLN A 29 30.74 17.93 -36.13
CA GLN A 29 31.17 18.97 -35.17
C GLN A 29 30.12 20.07 -35.00
N GLU A 30 29.37 20.33 -36.07
CA GLU A 30 28.31 21.32 -36.18
C GLU A 30 26.94 20.79 -35.71
N ALA A 31 26.85 19.54 -35.26
CA ALA A 31 25.60 18.93 -34.82
C ALA A 31 25.01 19.67 -33.61
N GLU A 32 23.74 20.03 -33.70
CA GLU A 32 23.00 20.66 -32.61
C GLU A 32 23.00 19.76 -31.37
N GLU A 33 22.97 20.37 -30.19
CA GLU A 33 22.94 19.67 -28.90
C GLU A 33 21.85 18.59 -28.82
N TYR A 34 20.64 18.85 -29.33
CA TYR A 34 19.56 17.86 -29.33
C TYR A 34 19.89 16.63 -30.19
N GLU A 35 20.51 16.83 -31.34
CA GLU A 35 20.93 15.73 -32.23
C GLU A 35 22.07 14.91 -31.60
N ARG A 36 22.99 15.59 -30.91
CA ARG A 36 24.07 14.98 -30.12
C ARG A 36 23.58 14.24 -28.88
N ALA A 37 22.46 14.66 -28.30
CA ALA A 37 21.86 14.02 -27.14
C ALA A 37 20.96 12.83 -27.51
N THR A 38 20.46 12.81 -28.75
CA THR A 38 19.52 11.79 -29.25
C THR A 38 20.15 10.96 -30.37
N ARG A 39 20.04 11.40 -31.62
CA ARG A 39 20.41 10.65 -32.84
C ARG A 39 21.80 10.00 -32.76
N TYR A 40 22.80 10.72 -32.26
CA TYR A 40 24.19 10.24 -32.21
C TYR A 40 24.59 9.63 -30.86
N ASN A 41 23.72 9.64 -29.85
CA ASN A 41 24.07 9.21 -28.49
C ASN A 41 23.71 7.76 -28.18
N TYR A 42 23.27 6.98 -29.17
CA TYR A 42 22.94 5.57 -29.01
C TYR A 42 23.69 4.72 -30.03
N SER A 43 24.40 3.70 -29.54
CA SER A 43 24.90 2.62 -30.39
C SER A 43 23.75 1.81 -30.96
N ASP A 44 24.01 1.00 -31.98
CA ASP A 44 22.96 0.13 -32.54
C ASP A 44 22.51 -0.92 -31.52
N GLU A 45 23.41 -1.45 -30.70
CA GLU A 45 23.10 -2.34 -29.58
C GLU A 45 22.20 -1.67 -28.55
N GLU A 46 22.49 -0.40 -28.19
CA GLU A 46 21.63 0.37 -27.26
C GLU A 46 20.23 0.59 -27.84
N LYS A 47 20.12 0.89 -29.15
CA LYS A 47 18.82 1.04 -29.83
C LYS A 47 18.04 -0.28 -29.83
N PHE A 48 18.70 -1.39 -30.15
CA PHE A 48 18.06 -2.70 -30.12
C PHE A 48 17.60 -3.07 -28.71
N GLY A 49 18.45 -2.90 -27.70
CA GLY A 49 18.08 -3.15 -26.30
C GLY A 49 16.90 -2.29 -25.83
N LEU A 50 16.86 -1.01 -26.22
CA LEU A 50 15.72 -0.13 -25.94
C LEU A 50 14.43 -0.63 -26.62
N ILE A 51 14.49 -1.02 -27.88
CA ILE A 51 13.35 -1.57 -28.62
C ILE A 51 12.83 -2.84 -27.94
N GLU A 52 13.71 -3.74 -27.52
CA GLU A 52 13.34 -4.96 -26.80
C GLU A 52 12.61 -4.66 -25.50
N VAL A 53 13.15 -3.77 -24.66
CA VAL A 53 12.52 -3.40 -23.38
C VAL A 53 11.17 -2.72 -23.60
N ILE A 54 11.06 -1.82 -24.58
CA ILE A 54 9.79 -1.18 -24.93
C ILE A 54 8.77 -2.22 -25.42
N ALA A 55 9.18 -3.16 -26.26
CA ALA A 55 8.33 -4.23 -26.75
C ALA A 55 7.84 -5.14 -25.60
N MET A 56 8.72 -5.48 -24.65
CA MET A 56 8.35 -6.24 -23.45
C MET A 56 7.34 -5.49 -22.58
N ILE A 57 7.55 -4.18 -22.34
CA ILE A 57 6.61 -3.33 -21.59
C ILE A 57 5.25 -3.34 -22.27
N LYS A 58 5.19 -3.09 -23.58
CA LYS A 58 3.92 -3.02 -24.32
C LYS A 58 3.24 -4.39 -24.42
N GLY A 59 4.01 -5.46 -24.60
CA GLY A 59 3.49 -6.84 -24.60
C GLY A 59 2.82 -7.19 -23.27
N LEU A 60 3.51 -6.94 -22.15
CA LEU A 60 2.96 -7.18 -20.82
C LEU A 60 1.75 -6.27 -20.52
N GLN A 61 1.81 -5.00 -20.92
CA GLN A 61 0.69 -4.05 -20.77
C GLN A 61 -0.58 -4.62 -21.42
N VAL A 62 -0.49 -5.13 -22.65
CA VAL A 62 -1.63 -5.73 -23.36
C VAL A 62 -2.18 -6.95 -22.61
N LEU A 63 -1.30 -7.82 -22.10
CA LEU A 63 -1.71 -9.00 -21.33
C LEU A 63 -2.41 -8.60 -20.01
N MET A 64 -1.88 -7.60 -19.31
CA MET A 64 -2.49 -7.08 -18.07
C MET A 64 -3.87 -6.46 -18.33
N SER A 65 -4.03 -5.66 -19.39
CA SER A 65 -5.32 -5.07 -19.76
C SER A 65 -6.37 -6.14 -20.10
N ARG A 66 -5.97 -7.25 -20.75
CA ARG A 66 -6.89 -8.36 -21.02
C ARG A 66 -7.38 -9.07 -19.76
N MET A 67 -6.57 -9.06 -18.70
CA MET A 67 -6.88 -9.66 -17.40
C MET A 67 -7.55 -8.68 -16.43
N GLU A 68 -7.79 -7.44 -16.83
CA GLU A 68 -8.28 -6.36 -15.96
C GLU A 68 -9.55 -6.75 -15.20
N THR A 69 -10.52 -7.39 -15.84
CA THR A 69 -11.78 -7.80 -15.21
C THR A 69 -11.56 -8.82 -14.10
N VAL A 70 -10.68 -9.81 -14.35
CA VAL A 70 -10.30 -10.84 -13.38
C VAL A 70 -9.53 -10.23 -12.21
N PHE A 71 -8.55 -9.36 -12.49
CA PHE A 71 -7.78 -8.67 -11.45
C PHE A 71 -8.67 -7.75 -10.63
N THR A 72 -9.56 -6.99 -11.25
CA THR A 72 -10.45 -6.07 -10.55
C THR A 72 -11.36 -6.80 -9.57
N ASP A 73 -11.96 -7.93 -9.98
CA ASP A 73 -12.78 -8.77 -9.11
C ASP A 73 -11.96 -9.36 -7.95
N ALA A 74 -10.79 -9.94 -8.25
CA ALA A 74 -9.93 -10.54 -7.24
C ALA A 74 -9.40 -9.51 -6.22
N ILE A 75 -8.92 -8.36 -6.69
CA ILE A 75 -8.41 -7.27 -5.85
C ILE A 75 -9.51 -6.75 -4.93
N ARG A 76 -10.71 -6.47 -5.45
CA ARG A 76 -11.83 -5.96 -4.63
C ARG A 76 -12.21 -6.93 -3.53
N ARG A 77 -12.32 -8.22 -3.84
CA ARG A 77 -12.64 -9.26 -2.84
C ARG A 77 -11.54 -9.40 -1.80
N HIS A 78 -10.28 -9.39 -2.23
CA HIS A 78 -9.15 -9.53 -1.32
C HIS A 78 -9.00 -8.32 -0.40
N VAL A 79 -9.01 -7.10 -0.94
CA VAL A 79 -8.90 -5.86 -0.14
C VAL A 79 -10.05 -5.76 0.86
N TYR A 80 -11.28 -6.09 0.45
CA TYR A 80 -12.41 -6.14 1.37
C TYR A 80 -12.19 -7.18 2.47
N ALA A 81 -11.80 -8.40 2.09
CA ALA A 81 -11.59 -9.50 3.00
C ALA A 81 -10.53 -9.17 4.07
N GLU A 82 -9.38 -8.65 3.65
CA GLU A 82 -8.29 -8.24 4.54
C GLU A 82 -8.71 -7.10 5.46
N LEU A 83 -9.35 -6.06 4.93
CA LEU A 83 -9.82 -4.93 5.73
C LEU A 83 -10.82 -5.38 6.79
N GLN A 84 -11.83 -6.17 6.41
CA GLN A 84 -12.87 -6.61 7.35
C GLN A 84 -12.32 -7.59 8.40
N GLU A 85 -11.45 -8.52 8.01
CA GLU A 85 -10.79 -9.43 8.96
C GLU A 85 -9.98 -8.63 9.99
N PHE A 86 -9.21 -7.65 9.51
CA PHE A 86 -8.39 -6.83 10.38
C PHE A 86 -9.23 -6.02 11.38
N ILE A 87 -10.25 -5.27 10.90
CA ILE A 87 -11.01 -4.37 11.78
C ILE A 87 -12.02 -5.10 12.68
N GLN A 88 -12.62 -6.20 12.19
CA GLN A 88 -13.64 -6.92 12.94
C GLN A 88 -13.03 -7.92 13.92
N VAL A 89 -11.93 -8.59 13.54
CA VAL A 89 -11.32 -9.68 14.30
C VAL A 89 -9.97 -9.27 14.89
N THR A 90 -8.99 -8.89 14.07
CA THR A 90 -7.62 -8.61 14.55
C THR A 90 -7.57 -7.46 15.57
N LEU A 91 -8.36 -6.40 15.38
CA LEU A 91 -8.42 -5.27 16.30
C LEU A 91 -9.14 -5.55 17.63
N ARG A 92 -9.83 -6.69 17.79
CA ARG A 92 -10.55 -7.03 19.03
C ARG A 92 -9.62 -7.10 20.23
N GLU A 93 -8.48 -7.76 20.08
CA GLU A 93 -7.54 -7.94 21.19
C GLU A 93 -6.85 -6.64 21.64
N PRO A 94 -6.29 -5.80 20.74
CA PRO A 94 -5.79 -4.49 21.15
C PRO A 94 -6.90 -3.58 21.70
N LEU A 95 -8.13 -3.65 21.19
CA LEU A 95 -9.29 -2.95 21.78
C LEU A 95 -9.56 -3.42 23.21
N ARG A 96 -9.63 -4.75 23.44
CA ARG A 96 -9.84 -5.35 24.77
C ARG A 96 -8.79 -4.88 25.76
N LYS A 97 -7.51 -4.86 25.37
CA LYS A 97 -6.41 -4.38 26.19
C LYS A 97 -6.53 -2.89 26.49
N ALA A 98 -6.89 -2.08 25.50
CA ALA A 98 -7.10 -0.65 25.70
C ALA A 98 -8.24 -0.38 26.68
N VAL A 99 -9.37 -1.09 26.57
CA VAL A 99 -10.50 -1.00 27.52
C VAL A 99 -10.08 -1.44 28.91
N LYS A 100 -9.48 -2.63 29.05
CA LYS A 100 -9.05 -3.20 30.34
C LYS A 100 -8.07 -2.28 31.07
N ASN A 101 -7.13 -1.69 30.34
CA ASN A 101 -6.05 -0.88 30.90
C ASN A 101 -6.36 0.63 30.89
N LYS A 102 -7.61 1.02 30.62
CA LYS A 102 -8.07 2.43 30.58
C LYS A 102 -7.22 3.31 29.67
N LYS A 103 -6.84 2.81 28.49
CA LYS A 103 -6.12 3.56 27.45
C LYS A 103 -7.15 4.23 26.53
N ASP A 104 -7.81 5.27 27.04
CA ASP A 104 -8.97 5.88 26.38
C ASP A 104 -8.70 6.38 24.96
N LEU A 105 -7.54 6.98 24.71
CA LEU A 105 -7.16 7.49 23.39
C LEU A 105 -6.91 6.35 22.37
N ILE A 106 -6.27 5.26 22.79
CA ILE A 106 -6.08 4.08 21.92
C ILE A 106 -7.44 3.43 21.64
N ARG A 107 -8.28 3.29 22.68
CA ARG A 107 -9.65 2.79 22.54
C ARG A 107 -10.44 3.64 21.53
N SER A 108 -10.41 4.96 21.66
CA SER A 108 -11.18 5.84 20.77
C SER A 108 -10.73 5.75 19.32
N ILE A 109 -9.42 5.63 19.07
CA ILE A 109 -8.89 5.47 17.70
C ILE A 109 -9.32 4.12 17.11
N ILE A 110 -9.20 3.03 17.86
CA ILE A 110 -9.60 1.70 17.36
C ILE A 110 -11.12 1.65 17.07
N LEU A 111 -11.94 2.23 17.95
CA LEU A 111 -13.39 2.31 17.71
C LEU A 111 -13.72 3.18 16.49
N ALA A 112 -13.06 4.33 16.32
CA ALA A 112 -13.24 5.17 15.14
C ALA A 112 -12.87 4.44 13.83
N VAL A 113 -11.80 3.64 13.83
CA VAL A 113 -11.45 2.76 12.70
C VAL A 113 -12.58 1.77 12.40
N ARG A 114 -13.13 1.11 13.41
CA ARG A 114 -14.26 0.18 13.24
C ARG A 114 -15.51 0.91 12.74
N GLU A 115 -15.91 2.02 13.34
CA GLU A 115 -17.08 2.80 12.93
C GLU A 115 -17.00 3.30 11.48
N THR A 116 -15.78 3.60 11.00
CA THR A 116 -15.58 4.11 9.63
C THR A 116 -15.78 3.03 8.56
N CYS A 117 -15.39 1.78 8.83
CA CYS A 117 -15.23 0.75 7.79
C CYS A 117 -15.85 -0.61 8.09
N ALA A 118 -16.23 -0.91 9.34
CA ALA A 118 -16.73 -2.24 9.70
C ALA A 118 -18.11 -2.47 9.09
N ASP A 119 -18.18 -3.49 8.23
CA ASP A 119 -19.40 -3.97 7.62
C ASP A 119 -19.82 -5.25 8.34
N TRP A 120 -20.58 -5.09 9.42
CA TRP A 120 -21.05 -6.18 10.24
C TRP A 120 -22.10 -6.99 9.49
N LEU A 121 -22.02 -8.33 9.55
CA LEU A 121 -22.97 -9.22 8.87
C LEU A 121 -24.44 -8.94 9.22
N ARG A 122 -24.71 -8.51 10.46
CA ARG A 122 -26.06 -8.16 10.95
C ARG A 122 -26.39 -6.66 10.86
N GLY A 123 -25.53 -5.86 10.21
CA GLY A 123 -25.70 -4.41 10.06
C GLY A 123 -25.29 -3.58 11.28
N SER A 124 -24.99 -4.21 12.41
CA SER A 124 -24.53 -3.53 13.63
C SER A 124 -23.42 -4.31 14.34
N GLU A 125 -22.59 -3.59 15.10
CA GLU A 125 -21.54 -4.18 15.91
C GLU A 125 -22.15 -5.13 16.99
N PRO A 126 -21.57 -6.33 17.21
CA PRO A 126 -22.05 -7.23 18.26
C PRO A 126 -21.81 -6.64 19.66
N HIS A 127 -22.88 -6.14 20.30
CA HIS A 127 -22.80 -5.55 21.64
C HIS A 127 -22.44 -6.57 22.74
N GLU A 128 -22.62 -7.85 22.45
CA GLU A 128 -22.22 -8.97 23.29
C GLU A 128 -20.70 -9.24 23.29
N ASP A 129 -19.92 -8.63 22.39
CA ASP A 129 -18.46 -8.85 22.30
C ASP A 129 -17.76 -8.55 23.65
N PRO A 130 -17.12 -9.54 24.30
CA PRO A 130 -16.39 -9.36 25.54
C PRO A 130 -15.28 -8.31 25.44
N ALA A 131 -14.67 -8.15 24.25
CA ALA A 131 -13.60 -7.20 24.00
C ALA A 131 -14.03 -5.74 24.26
N LEU A 132 -15.28 -5.38 23.91
CA LEU A 132 -15.85 -4.06 24.18
C LEU A 132 -15.90 -3.74 25.69
N LYS A 133 -15.93 -4.78 26.52
CA LYS A 133 -15.97 -4.69 27.99
C LYS A 133 -14.61 -4.96 28.63
N GLY A 134 -13.54 -5.11 27.84
CA GLY A 134 -12.19 -5.45 28.31
C GLY A 134 -12.05 -6.88 28.85
N LYS A 135 -13.05 -7.73 28.62
CA LYS A 135 -13.08 -9.13 29.07
C LYS A 135 -12.53 -10.05 27.99
N LYS A 136 -11.91 -11.15 28.41
CA LYS A 136 -11.50 -12.23 27.49
C LYS A 136 -12.73 -12.93 26.93
N ASP A 137 -12.53 -13.59 25.80
CA ASP A 137 -13.51 -14.52 25.23
C ASP A 137 -13.82 -15.65 26.22
N PRO A 138 -15.06 -16.17 26.25
CA PRO A 138 -15.44 -17.31 27.07
C PRO A 138 -14.71 -18.58 26.61
N GLU A 139 -14.77 -19.67 27.40
CA GLU A 139 -14.06 -20.91 27.07
C GLU A 139 -14.48 -21.52 25.72
N ASN A 140 -15.74 -21.31 25.31
CA ASN A 140 -16.26 -21.72 24.00
C ASN A 140 -15.95 -20.71 22.88
N GLY A 141 -15.22 -19.64 23.17
CA GLY A 141 -14.83 -18.59 22.22
C GLY A 141 -15.92 -17.56 21.92
N PHE A 142 -15.54 -16.51 21.21
CA PHE A 142 -16.47 -15.53 20.64
C PHE A 142 -16.16 -15.37 19.15
N ASP A 143 -17.00 -15.97 18.31
CA ASP A 143 -16.79 -15.99 16.86
C ASP A 143 -17.53 -14.83 16.17
N ILE A 144 -16.81 -14.11 15.30
CA ILE A 144 -17.37 -13.07 14.45
C ILE A 144 -17.34 -13.56 13.01
N LYS A 145 -18.52 -13.74 12.43
CA LYS A 145 -18.65 -14.09 11.01
C LYS A 145 -18.43 -12.85 10.14
N VAL A 146 -17.24 -12.75 9.58
CA VAL A 146 -16.86 -11.68 8.65
C VAL A 146 -17.52 -11.91 7.29
N PRO A 147 -18.32 -10.96 6.75
CA PRO A 147 -18.89 -11.09 5.42
C PRO A 147 -17.81 -11.11 4.34
N ARG A 148 -18.17 -11.57 3.14
CA ARG A 148 -17.32 -11.49 1.94
C ARG A 148 -18.08 -10.74 0.85
N ARG A 149 -17.50 -9.65 0.34
CA ARG A 149 -18.08 -8.83 -0.72
C ARG A 149 -17.05 -8.52 -1.80
N ASN A 150 -17.57 -8.19 -2.98
CA ASN A 150 -16.77 -7.81 -4.13
C ASN A 150 -16.74 -6.27 -4.28
N VAL A 151 -16.26 -5.58 -3.25
CA VAL A 151 -16.22 -4.11 -3.22
C VAL A 151 -15.10 -3.64 -2.31
N GLY A 152 -14.19 -2.81 -2.82
CA GLY A 152 -13.16 -2.19 -1.98
C GLY A 152 -13.72 -1.05 -1.12
N PRO A 153 -12.98 -0.57 -0.11
CA PRO A 153 -13.33 0.65 0.61
C PRO A 153 -13.28 1.86 -0.34
N SER A 154 -14.02 2.92 0.00
CA SER A 154 -13.82 4.22 -0.64
C SER A 154 -12.43 4.79 -0.32
N SER A 155 -11.96 5.73 -1.15
CA SER A 155 -10.68 6.42 -0.91
C SER A 155 -10.66 7.12 0.45
N THR A 156 -11.76 7.75 0.86
CA THR A 156 -11.90 8.38 2.18
C THR A 156 -11.84 7.36 3.31
N GLN A 157 -12.55 6.23 3.19
CA GLN A 157 -12.49 5.15 4.18
C GLN A 157 -11.06 4.63 4.37
N LEU A 158 -10.38 4.33 3.26
CA LEU A 158 -9.01 3.83 3.31
C LEU A 158 -8.04 4.86 3.89
N TYR A 159 -8.15 6.12 3.48
CA TYR A 159 -7.34 7.22 4.01
C TYR A 159 -7.51 7.35 5.53
N MET A 160 -8.75 7.44 6.01
CA MET A 160 -9.07 7.60 7.42
C MET A 160 -8.53 6.43 8.26
N VAL A 161 -8.75 5.19 7.81
CA VAL A 161 -8.23 4.00 8.49
C VAL A 161 -6.70 4.03 8.54
N ARG A 162 -6.01 4.27 7.42
CA ARG A 162 -4.55 4.30 7.37
C ARG A 162 -3.99 5.38 8.29
N THR A 163 -4.50 6.60 8.25
CA THR A 163 -4.04 7.71 9.11
C THR A 163 -4.28 7.44 10.59
N MET A 164 -5.44 6.87 10.96
CA MET A 164 -5.72 6.50 12.34
C MET A 164 -4.79 5.39 12.84
N LEU A 165 -4.55 4.35 12.04
CA LEU A 165 -3.62 3.28 12.38
C LEU A 165 -2.17 3.77 12.44
N GLU A 166 -1.77 4.64 11.52
CA GLU A 166 -0.45 5.28 11.52
C GLU A 166 -0.20 6.02 12.83
N SER A 167 -1.20 6.73 13.35
CA SER A 167 -1.10 7.43 14.64
C SER A 167 -0.85 6.50 15.84
N LEU A 168 -1.26 5.22 15.75
CA LEU A 168 -1.00 4.20 16.78
C LEU A 168 0.45 3.68 16.74
N ILE A 169 1.04 3.59 15.54
CA ILE A 169 2.38 3.00 15.32
C ILE A 169 3.51 4.04 15.20
N ALA A 170 3.18 5.32 15.06
CA ALA A 170 4.14 6.39 14.87
C ALA A 170 5.16 6.50 16.02
N ASP A 171 6.44 6.59 15.64
CA ASP A 171 7.57 6.76 16.57
C ASP A 171 7.81 8.22 17.00
N LYS A 172 7.26 9.19 16.26
CA LYS A 172 7.49 10.62 16.47
C LYS A 172 6.36 11.25 17.27
N SER A 173 6.62 11.50 18.55
CA SER A 173 5.96 12.59 19.28
C SER A 173 7.03 13.42 19.94
N GLY A 174 7.22 14.65 19.45
CA GLY A 174 8.24 15.60 19.94
C GLY A 174 8.12 15.84 21.44
N GLY A 175 8.81 15.02 22.25
CA GLY A 175 8.83 15.06 23.71
C GLY A 175 7.64 14.43 24.45
N LYS A 176 6.54 14.06 23.78
CA LYS A 176 5.38 13.38 24.43
C LYS A 176 5.51 11.85 24.35
N ARG A 177 4.94 11.13 25.32
CA ARG A 177 4.84 9.66 25.29
C ARG A 177 4.07 9.22 24.04
N THR A 178 4.65 8.32 23.24
CA THR A 178 4.03 7.76 22.04
C THR A 178 2.95 6.74 22.40
N LEU A 179 1.87 6.66 21.62
CA LEU A 179 0.81 5.64 21.78
C LEU A 179 1.35 4.23 21.58
N ARG A 180 2.33 4.08 20.68
CA ARG A 180 3.07 2.84 20.40
C ARG A 180 3.53 2.10 21.65
N LYS A 181 4.05 2.82 22.66
CA LYS A 181 4.56 2.23 23.91
C LYS A 181 3.48 1.63 24.79
N ASP A 182 2.22 1.95 24.53
CA ASP A 182 1.05 1.49 25.27
C ASP A 182 0.28 0.37 24.54
N ILE A 183 0.81 -0.14 23.43
CA ILE A 183 0.28 -1.26 22.65
C ILE A 183 1.22 -2.46 22.80
N ASP A 184 0.67 -3.63 23.14
CA ASP A 184 1.49 -4.84 23.27
C ASP A 184 2.13 -5.21 21.92
N GLY A 185 3.38 -5.67 21.94
CA GLY A 185 4.21 -5.92 20.75
C GLY A 185 3.54 -6.72 19.62
N PRO A 186 2.87 -7.86 19.90
CA PRO A 186 2.20 -8.63 18.84
C PRO A 186 1.12 -7.85 18.09
N TYR A 187 0.36 -7.01 18.79
CA TYR A 187 -0.71 -6.22 18.17
C TYR A 187 -0.13 -5.04 17.38
N LEU A 188 0.96 -4.46 17.88
CA LEU A 188 1.68 -3.43 17.16
C LEU A 188 2.21 -3.93 15.83
N ILE A 189 2.78 -5.14 15.81
CA ILE A 189 3.23 -5.81 14.57
C ILE A 189 2.05 -6.05 13.64
N ALA A 190 0.91 -6.53 14.15
CA ALA A 190 -0.28 -6.76 13.31
C ALA A 190 -0.78 -5.46 12.66
N ILE A 191 -0.80 -4.34 13.40
CA ILE A 191 -1.18 -3.02 12.85
C ILE A 191 -0.16 -2.55 11.80
N ASP A 192 1.14 -2.70 12.08
CA ASP A 192 2.21 -2.30 11.16
C ASP A 192 2.18 -3.12 9.86
N VAL A 193 1.96 -4.43 9.95
CA VAL A 193 1.82 -5.33 8.80
C VAL A 193 0.62 -4.91 7.94
N PHE A 194 -0.54 -4.71 8.54
CA PHE A 194 -1.73 -4.26 7.80
C PHE A 194 -1.54 -2.87 7.19
N HIS A 195 -0.86 -1.95 7.88
CA HIS A 195 -0.60 -0.61 7.35
C HIS A 195 0.40 -0.60 6.19
N LYS A 196 1.35 -1.54 6.16
CA LYS A 196 2.36 -1.64 5.08
C LYS A 196 1.91 -2.47 3.88
N ALA A 197 0.91 -3.33 4.06
CA ALA A 197 0.21 -3.99 2.97
C ALA A 197 -0.50 -2.96 2.06
#